data_AF-A0A923FXY3-F1
#
_entry.id   AF-A0A923FXY3-F1
#
_cell.length_a   1.000
_cell.length_b   1.000
_cell.length_c   1.000
_cell.angle_alpha   90.00
_cell.angle_beta   90.00
_cell.angle_gamma   90.00
#
_symmetry.space_group_name_H-M   'P 1'
#
loop_
_entity.id
_entity.type
_entity.pdbx_description
1 polymer ?
#
loop_
_entity_poly.entity_id
_entity_poly.type
_entity_poly.pdbx_seq_one_letter_code
_entity_poly.pdbx_strand_id
1 'polypeptide(L)'
;MKIRLPLFALVVGLASPLVNAQMLQPGLWELTTSNMQVDGKPLPDMGFMLGQLKNLPPEQRAMMEGVLAKQGITVAGNGVRSCLTPEQVKTDDIPLQDPQSGCTQKITDRSGNVWKFQFSCPKAQGTGEATFLSDREFTTKVNGTFNASGVQQQGSMNTRAVWLGNDCGTVKPRS
;
A
#
# COMPACT_ATOMS: atom_id res chain seq x y z
N MET A 1 -41.51 -49.26 39.17
CA MET A 1 -40.46 -49.21 38.13
C MET A 1 -40.69 -47.93 37.32
N LYS A 2 -39.80 -46.92 37.44
CA LYS A 2 -38.72 -46.59 36.47
C LYS A 2 -39.32 -45.90 35.23
N ILE A 3 -39.02 -44.66 34.82
CA ILE A 3 -37.80 -43.84 34.87
C ILE A 3 -38.18 -42.34 34.72
N ARG A 4 -37.55 -41.46 35.51
CA ARG A 4 -37.47 -40.02 35.25
C ARG A 4 -36.31 -39.78 34.28
N LEU A 5 -36.55 -39.15 33.13
CA LEU A 5 -35.49 -38.73 32.20
C LEU A 5 -35.14 -37.26 32.49
N PRO A 6 -33.88 -36.90 32.82
CA PRO A 6 -33.49 -35.53 33.03
C PRO A 6 -33.23 -34.82 31.68
N LEU A 7 -33.74 -33.60 31.61
CA LEU A 7 -33.51 -32.61 30.58
C LEU A 7 -32.01 -32.21 30.57
N PHE A 8 -31.27 -32.59 29.53
CA PHE A 8 -29.96 -32.00 29.23
C PHE A 8 -30.09 -31.12 27.98
N ALA A 9 -30.36 -29.83 28.21
CA ALA A 9 -30.26 -28.82 27.17
C ALA A 9 -28.78 -28.47 26.98
N LEU A 10 -28.17 -29.01 25.92
CA LEU A 10 -26.82 -28.67 25.49
C LEU A 10 -26.86 -27.30 24.80
N VAL A 11 -26.60 -26.22 25.53
CA VAL A 11 -26.39 -24.89 24.95
C VAL A 11 -25.01 -24.89 24.31
N VAL A 12 -24.96 -25.19 23.00
CA VAL A 12 -23.77 -24.98 22.17
C VAL A 12 -23.65 -23.47 21.95
N GLY A 13 -22.80 -22.82 22.75
CA GLY A 13 -22.38 -21.46 22.51
C GLY A 13 -21.65 -21.38 21.18
N LEU A 14 -22.31 -20.83 20.17
CA LEU A 14 -21.67 -20.35 18.94
C LEU A 14 -20.72 -19.23 19.34
N ALA A 15 -19.48 -19.59 19.68
CA ALA A 15 -18.37 -18.66 19.63
C ALA A 15 -18.09 -18.37 18.16
N SER A 16 -18.85 -17.44 17.59
CA SER A 16 -18.53 -16.85 16.30
C SER A 16 -17.10 -16.30 16.41
N PRO A 17 -16.12 -16.79 15.64
CA PRO A 17 -14.83 -16.12 15.61
C PRO A 17 -15.11 -14.69 15.17
N LEU A 18 -14.65 -13.72 15.95
CA LEU A 18 -14.51 -12.35 15.49
C LEU A 18 -13.56 -12.42 14.30
N VAL A 19 -14.12 -12.53 13.10
CA VAL A 19 -13.36 -12.36 11.86
C VAL A 19 -12.94 -10.90 11.87
N ASN A 20 -11.72 -10.66 12.34
CA ASN A 20 -11.07 -9.38 12.15
C ASN A 20 -10.89 -9.25 10.64
N ALA A 21 -11.72 -8.41 10.01
CA ALA A 21 -11.70 -8.24 8.56
C ALA A 21 -10.36 -7.60 8.18
N GLN A 22 -9.39 -8.46 7.85
CA GLN A 22 -8.05 -8.03 7.49
C GLN A 22 -8.13 -7.28 6.16
N MET A 23 -7.82 -5.98 6.18
CA MET A 23 -7.98 -5.10 5.02
C MET A 23 -6.90 -5.29 3.95
N LEU A 24 -5.80 -5.99 4.29
CA LEU A 24 -4.65 -6.20 3.41
C LEU A 24 -4.07 -7.60 3.58
N GLN A 25 -3.83 -8.30 2.48
CA GLN A 25 -3.12 -9.59 2.48
C GLN A 25 -1.59 -9.42 2.60
N PRO A 26 -0.90 -10.29 3.36
CA PRO A 26 0.56 -10.35 3.31
C PRO A 26 1.02 -10.90 1.94
N GLY A 27 2.23 -10.55 1.53
CA GLY A 27 2.82 -10.97 0.26
C GLY A 27 3.09 -9.83 -0.70
N LEU A 28 3.16 -10.15 -1.98
CA LEU A 28 3.59 -9.25 -3.04
C LEU A 28 2.43 -8.36 -3.51
N TRP A 29 2.68 -7.06 -3.54
CA TRP A 29 1.77 -6.04 -4.07
C TRP A 29 2.43 -5.30 -5.22
N GLU A 30 1.65 -4.94 -6.23
CA GLU A 30 2.03 -4.06 -7.33
C GLU A 30 1.22 -2.77 -7.27
N LEU A 31 1.92 -1.63 -7.27
CA LEU A 31 1.36 -0.29 -7.24
C LEU A 31 1.56 0.36 -8.60
N THR A 32 0.49 0.93 -9.14
CA THR A 32 0.53 1.74 -10.37
C THR A 32 0.03 3.14 -10.07
N THR A 33 0.71 4.16 -10.60
CA THR A 33 0.37 5.57 -10.39
C THR A 33 -0.19 6.18 -11.67
N SER A 34 -1.23 6.99 -11.52
CA SER A 34 -1.93 7.69 -12.61
C SER A 34 -2.39 9.08 -12.16
N ASN A 35 -2.85 9.90 -13.11
CA ASN A 35 -3.36 11.25 -12.86
C ASN A 35 -2.41 12.10 -12.00
N MET A 36 -1.10 11.98 -12.26
CA MET A 36 -0.09 12.73 -11.54
C MET A 36 -0.09 14.17 -12.05
N GLN A 37 -0.15 15.13 -11.13
CA GLN A 37 -0.12 16.56 -11.45
C GLN A 37 0.87 17.29 -10.57
N VAL A 38 1.53 18.29 -11.13
CA VAL A 38 2.43 19.21 -10.43
C VAL A 38 2.05 20.64 -10.82
N ASP A 39 1.72 21.46 -9.82
CA ASP A 39 1.25 22.84 -10.02
C ASP A 39 0.12 22.94 -11.07
N GLY A 40 -0.80 21.96 -11.03
CA GLY A 40 -1.94 21.84 -11.95
C GLY A 40 -1.58 21.34 -13.36
N LYS A 41 -0.31 21.03 -13.64
CA LYS A 41 0.14 20.48 -14.92
C LYS A 41 0.20 18.95 -14.85
N PRO A 42 -0.44 18.23 -15.78
CA PRO A 42 -0.34 16.77 -15.81
C PRO A 42 1.09 16.35 -16.13
N LEU A 43 1.57 15.36 -15.40
CA LEU A 43 2.82 14.66 -15.71
C LEU A 43 2.52 13.35 -16.45
N PRO A 44 3.50 12.81 -17.21
CA PRO A 44 3.35 11.50 -17.82
C PRO A 44 3.02 10.42 -16.78
N ASP A 45 2.20 9.45 -17.19
CA ASP A 45 1.86 8.34 -16.31
C ASP A 45 3.07 7.43 -16.03
N MET A 46 2.89 6.52 -15.06
CA MET A 46 3.94 5.58 -14.69
C MET A 46 4.36 4.69 -15.87
N GLY A 47 3.44 4.30 -16.76
CA GLY A 47 3.77 3.49 -17.93
C GLY A 47 4.76 4.17 -18.86
N PHE A 48 4.56 5.47 -19.12
CA PHE A 48 5.50 6.28 -19.90
C PHE A 48 6.86 6.37 -19.21
N MET A 49 6.90 6.67 -17.90
CA MET A 49 8.15 6.74 -17.14
C MET A 49 8.90 5.40 -17.14
N LEU A 50 8.19 4.29 -16.99
CA LEU A 50 8.76 2.94 -17.09
C LEU A 50 9.30 2.63 -18.49
N GLY A 51 8.63 3.12 -19.53
CA GLY A 51 9.13 3.05 -20.90
C GLY A 51 10.47 3.76 -21.07
N GLN A 52 10.60 4.97 -20.51
CA GLN A 52 11.88 5.71 -20.51
C GLN A 52 12.98 4.95 -19.76
N LEU A 53 12.65 4.35 -18.61
CA LEU A 53 13.61 3.55 -17.85
C LEU A 53 14.11 2.32 -18.63
N LYS A 54 13.21 1.64 -19.33
CA LYS A 54 13.57 0.52 -20.21
C LYS A 54 14.48 0.95 -21.36
N ASN A 55 14.45 2.21 -21.76
CA ASN A 55 15.33 2.74 -22.82
C ASN A 55 16.72 3.19 -22.31
N LEU A 56 16.98 3.19 -20.99
CA LEU A 56 18.31 3.52 -20.48
C LEU A 56 19.36 2.46 -20.87
N PRO A 57 20.65 2.84 -21.00
CA PRO A 57 21.75 1.88 -21.11
C PRO A 57 21.73 0.86 -19.94
N PRO A 58 22.11 -0.41 -20.18
CA PRO A 58 22.01 -1.47 -19.17
C PRO A 58 22.69 -1.15 -17.84
N GLU A 59 23.86 -0.51 -17.88
CA GLU A 59 24.61 -0.12 -16.68
C GLU A 59 23.86 0.93 -15.85
N GLN A 60 23.32 1.98 -16.50
CA GLN A 60 22.55 3.02 -15.83
C GLN A 60 21.25 2.47 -15.25
N ARG A 61 20.59 1.57 -15.97
CA ARG A 61 19.39 0.89 -15.49
C ARG A 61 19.69 0.05 -14.25
N ALA A 62 20.74 -0.78 -14.30
CA ALA A 62 21.15 -1.62 -13.17
C ALA A 62 21.54 -0.79 -11.94
N MET A 63 22.23 0.34 -12.13
CA MET A 63 22.54 1.28 -11.05
C MET A 63 21.25 1.80 -10.38
N MET A 64 20.28 2.22 -11.17
CA MET A 64 19.01 2.77 -10.65
C MET A 64 18.16 1.70 -9.97
N GLU A 65 18.03 0.51 -10.57
CA GLU A 65 17.34 -0.63 -9.98
C GLU A 65 17.99 -1.06 -8.66
N GLY A 66 19.33 -1.05 -8.58
CA GLY A 66 20.07 -1.34 -7.36
C GLY A 66 19.79 -0.35 -6.22
N VAL A 67 19.59 0.94 -6.54
CA VAL A 67 19.19 1.96 -5.55
C VAL A 67 17.78 1.71 -5.05
N LEU A 68 16.83 1.42 -5.94
CA LEU A 68 15.44 1.13 -5.56
C LEU A 68 15.31 -0.16 -4.76
N ALA A 69 16.06 -1.21 -5.14
CA ALA A 69 16.05 -2.49 -4.45
C ALA A 69 16.53 -2.35 -2.99
N LYS A 70 17.47 -1.43 -2.71
CA LYS A 70 17.89 -1.12 -1.33
C LYS A 70 16.78 -0.49 -0.49
N GLN A 71 15.79 0.16 -1.12
CA GLN A 71 14.60 0.71 -0.48
C GLN A 71 13.45 -0.31 -0.41
N GLY A 72 13.72 -1.59 -0.71
CA GLY A 72 12.71 -2.65 -0.75
C GLY A 72 11.68 -2.48 -1.88
N ILE A 73 12.05 -1.73 -2.92
CA ILE A 73 11.21 -1.41 -4.06
C ILE A 73 11.79 -2.06 -5.31
N THR A 74 10.97 -2.76 -6.07
CA THR A 74 11.37 -3.27 -7.39
C THR A 74 10.46 -2.72 -8.46
N VAL A 75 11.05 -2.17 -9.52
CA VAL A 75 10.30 -1.76 -10.70
C VAL A 75 10.07 -2.99 -11.57
N ALA A 76 8.83 -3.46 -11.66
CA ALA A 76 8.49 -4.68 -12.38
C ALA A 76 7.04 -4.66 -12.88
N GLY A 77 6.78 -5.41 -13.94
CA GLY A 77 5.44 -5.42 -14.55
C GLY A 77 5.05 -4.03 -15.06
N ASN A 78 3.92 -3.54 -14.57
CA ASN A 78 3.36 -2.24 -14.94
C ASN A 78 3.63 -1.13 -13.92
N GLY A 79 4.36 -1.44 -12.84
CA GLY A 79 4.51 -0.51 -11.73
C GLY A 79 5.62 -0.85 -10.77
N VAL A 80 5.35 -0.51 -9.52
CA VAL A 80 6.29 -0.64 -8.40
C VAL A 80 5.82 -1.77 -7.51
N ARG A 81 6.68 -2.76 -7.26
CA ARG A 81 6.37 -3.90 -6.40
C ARG A 81 6.98 -3.76 -5.02
N SER A 82 6.21 -4.20 -4.03
CA SER A 82 6.62 -4.28 -2.63
C SER A 82 6.09 -5.55 -1.99
N CYS A 83 6.88 -6.12 -1.09
CA CYS A 83 6.49 -7.25 -0.27
C CYS A 83 6.07 -6.77 1.12
N LEU A 84 4.88 -7.15 1.57
CA LEU A 84 4.36 -6.87 2.90
C LEU A 84 4.41 -8.11 3.78
N THR A 85 4.94 -7.98 5.01
CA THR A 85 4.96 -9.07 5.99
C THR A 85 3.61 -9.22 6.70
N PRO A 86 3.33 -10.39 7.32
CA PRO A 86 2.14 -10.58 8.15
C PRO A 86 2.00 -9.56 9.29
N GLU A 87 3.10 -9.07 9.83
CA GLU A 87 3.11 -8.09 10.91
C GLU A 87 2.70 -6.70 10.39
N GLN A 88 3.16 -6.33 9.19
CA GLN A 88 2.83 -5.04 8.58
C GLN A 88 1.35 -4.90 8.24
N VAL A 89 0.72 -5.97 7.78
CA VAL A 89 -0.71 -5.96 7.39
C VAL A 89 -1.68 -6.11 8.57
N LYS A 90 -1.16 -6.41 9.77
CA LYS A 90 -1.94 -6.42 11.03
C LYS A 90 -2.03 -5.04 11.69
N THR A 91 -1.41 -4.03 11.09
CA THR A 91 -1.42 -2.67 11.62
C THR A 91 -2.72 -1.95 11.28
N ASP A 92 -2.99 -0.90 12.06
CA ASP A 92 -4.07 0.04 11.80
C ASP A 92 -3.67 1.13 10.78
N ASP A 93 -2.68 0.86 9.94
CA ASP A 93 -2.17 1.81 8.95
C ASP A 93 -2.21 1.21 7.53
N ILE A 94 -1.86 2.03 6.53
CA ILE A 94 -1.63 1.59 5.16
C ILE A 94 -0.11 1.44 4.98
N PRO A 95 0.45 0.22 5.06
CA PRO A 95 1.90 -0.04 5.13
C PRO A 95 2.59 0.07 3.76
N LEU A 96 2.17 1.01 2.92
CA LEU A 96 2.78 1.22 1.61
C LEU A 96 4.06 2.05 1.66
N GLN A 97 4.34 2.71 2.78
CA GLN A 97 5.55 3.51 2.97
C GLN A 97 6.73 2.66 3.44
N ASP A 98 7.93 3.00 2.98
CA ASP A 98 9.17 2.42 3.50
C ASP A 98 9.43 2.97 4.92
N PRO A 99 9.55 2.12 5.96
CA PRO A 99 9.87 2.55 7.32
C PRO A 99 11.14 3.40 7.41
N GLN A 100 12.10 3.21 6.50
CA GLN A 100 13.37 3.96 6.50
C GLN A 100 13.30 5.29 5.74
N SER A 101 12.17 5.62 5.10
CA SER A 101 12.03 6.84 4.29
C SER A 101 11.94 8.14 5.10
N GLY A 102 11.75 8.05 6.42
CA GLY A 102 11.43 9.20 7.27
C GLY A 102 10.03 9.78 7.03
N CYS A 103 9.22 9.13 6.19
CA CYS A 103 7.81 9.44 6.05
C CYS A 103 7.02 8.89 7.24
N THR A 104 6.04 9.66 7.66
CA THR A 104 5.03 9.28 8.66
C THR A 104 3.67 9.35 8.00
N GLN A 105 2.77 8.47 8.43
CA GLN A 105 1.38 8.47 8.03
C GLN A 105 0.52 8.36 9.28
N LYS A 106 -0.62 9.04 9.27
CA LYS A 106 -1.60 8.97 10.33
C LYS A 106 -2.99 8.85 9.73
N ILE A 107 -3.71 7.78 10.07
CA ILE A 107 -5.13 7.67 9.75
C ILE A 107 -5.90 8.72 10.56
N THR A 108 -6.69 9.54 9.87
CA THR A 108 -7.49 10.62 10.47
C THR A 108 -8.96 10.26 10.59
N ASP A 109 -9.45 9.39 9.71
CA ASP A 109 -10.85 8.95 9.70
C ASP A 109 -10.98 7.56 9.05
N ARG A 110 -11.91 6.75 9.55
CA ARG A 110 -12.23 5.42 9.02
C ARG A 110 -13.74 5.27 8.89
N SER A 111 -14.22 5.20 7.66
CA SER A 111 -15.63 5.01 7.35
C SER A 111 -15.78 3.82 6.40
N GLY A 112 -16.11 2.66 6.98
CA GLY A 112 -16.20 1.40 6.23
C GLY A 112 -14.90 1.07 5.49
N ASN A 113 -14.97 0.98 4.17
CA ASN A 113 -13.85 0.69 3.29
C ASN A 113 -13.09 1.95 2.81
N VAL A 114 -13.40 3.13 3.36
CA VAL A 114 -12.73 4.39 3.02
C VAL A 114 -11.95 4.91 4.22
N TRP A 115 -10.63 5.05 4.07
CA TRP A 115 -9.73 5.53 5.11
C TRP A 115 -9.08 6.84 4.66
N LYS A 116 -9.22 7.89 5.47
CA LYS A 116 -8.53 9.16 5.23
C LYS A 116 -7.28 9.22 6.08
N PHE A 117 -6.23 9.78 5.51
CA PHE A 117 -4.94 9.87 6.18
C PHE A 117 -4.23 11.19 5.87
N GLN A 118 -3.32 11.54 6.76
CA GLN A 118 -2.31 12.56 6.55
C GLN A 118 -0.94 11.90 6.46
N PHE A 119 -0.06 12.46 5.64
CA PHE A 119 1.32 12.03 5.57
C PHE A 119 2.28 13.21 5.68
N SER A 120 3.44 12.97 6.26
CA SER A 120 4.53 13.94 6.38
C SER A 120 5.87 13.23 6.17
N CYS A 121 6.64 13.72 5.22
CA CYS A 121 7.96 13.27 4.81
C CYS A 121 8.93 14.47 4.84
N PRO A 122 10.26 14.27 4.89
CA PRO A 122 11.22 15.37 4.99
C PRO A 122 11.09 16.46 3.91
N LYS A 123 10.59 16.09 2.72
CA LYS A 123 10.39 16.98 1.58
C LYS A 123 8.97 16.95 1.00
N ALA A 124 8.00 16.36 1.70
CA ALA A 124 6.62 16.28 1.20
C ALA A 124 5.62 16.13 2.33
N GLN A 125 4.43 16.70 2.19
CA GLN A 125 3.34 16.52 3.17
C GLN A 125 1.99 16.67 2.50
N GLY A 126 0.95 16.08 3.08
CA GLY A 126 -0.39 16.24 2.53
C GLY A 126 -1.42 15.32 3.15
N THR A 127 -2.51 15.15 2.41
CA THR A 127 -3.63 14.29 2.77
C THR A 127 -3.88 13.27 1.67
N GLY A 128 -4.50 12.17 2.05
CA GLY A 128 -4.99 11.20 1.10
C GLY A 128 -6.21 10.47 1.60
N GLU A 129 -6.83 9.78 0.67
CA GLU A 129 -7.94 8.87 0.91
C GLU A 129 -7.62 7.54 0.23
N ALA A 130 -7.80 6.45 0.96
CA ALA A 130 -7.73 5.10 0.44
C ALA A 130 -9.13 4.49 0.40
N THR A 131 -9.45 3.83 -0.70
CA THR A 131 -10.69 3.06 -0.87
C THR A 131 -10.32 1.61 -1.10
N PHE A 132 -10.64 0.75 -0.13
CA PHE A 132 -10.41 -0.68 -0.19
C PHE A 132 -11.53 -1.34 -0.99
N LEU A 133 -11.18 -1.95 -2.13
CA LEU A 133 -12.12 -2.66 -2.99
C LEU A 133 -12.23 -4.13 -2.53
N SER A 134 -11.13 -4.68 -2.02
CA SER A 134 -11.04 -5.96 -1.33
C SER A 134 -9.78 -5.99 -0.45
N ASP A 135 -9.52 -7.12 0.21
CA ASP A 135 -8.25 -7.41 0.89
C ASP A 135 -7.05 -7.56 -0.07
N ARG A 136 -7.31 -7.60 -1.39
CA ARG A 136 -6.33 -7.79 -2.47
C ARG A 136 -6.25 -6.61 -3.42
N GLU A 137 -7.07 -5.59 -3.24
CA GLU A 137 -7.07 -4.42 -4.11
C GLU A 137 -7.58 -3.17 -3.39
N PHE A 138 -6.87 -2.06 -3.54
CA PHE A 138 -7.34 -0.75 -3.12
C PHE A 138 -6.80 0.36 -4.01
N THR A 139 -7.45 1.50 -3.95
CA THR A 139 -7.02 2.72 -4.63
C THR A 139 -6.73 3.82 -3.63
N THR A 140 -5.82 4.73 -3.95
CA THR A 140 -5.61 5.96 -3.19
C THR A 140 -5.68 7.19 -4.07
N LYS A 141 -6.08 8.30 -3.46
CA LYS A 141 -5.98 9.65 -4.02
C LYS A 141 -5.22 10.49 -3.01
N VAL A 142 -4.16 11.16 -3.46
CA VAL A 142 -3.29 11.95 -2.61
C VAL A 142 -3.17 13.35 -3.18
N ASN A 143 -3.19 14.35 -2.29
CA ASN A 143 -2.92 15.74 -2.61
C ASN A 143 -2.00 16.32 -1.53
N GLY A 144 -1.02 17.13 -1.93
CA GLY A 144 -0.07 17.68 -0.98
C GLY A 144 0.91 18.63 -1.61
N THR A 145 1.96 18.91 -0.86
CA THR A 145 3.10 19.70 -1.29
C THR A 145 4.35 18.85 -1.26
N PHE A 146 5.27 19.11 -2.17
CA PHE A 146 6.58 18.49 -2.19
C PHE A 146 7.66 19.50 -2.57
N ASN A 147 8.89 19.24 -2.18
CA ASN A 147 10.04 20.09 -2.42
C ASN A 147 11.16 19.26 -3.06
N ALA A 148 11.10 19.09 -4.39
CA ALA A 148 12.10 18.34 -5.14
C ALA A 148 13.33 19.19 -5.52
N SER A 149 13.13 20.47 -5.79
CA SER A 149 14.11 21.38 -6.41
C SER A 149 14.53 22.57 -5.53
N GLY A 150 14.17 22.56 -4.24
CA GLY A 150 14.32 23.71 -3.34
C GLY A 150 13.08 24.62 -3.32
N VAL A 151 12.19 24.48 -4.30
CA VAL A 151 10.91 25.19 -4.38
C VAL A 151 9.78 24.25 -3.98
N GLN A 152 8.88 24.73 -3.14
CA GLN A 152 7.67 24.01 -2.78
C GLN A 152 6.67 24.03 -3.94
N GLN A 153 6.22 22.85 -4.35
CA GLN A 153 5.26 22.65 -5.43
C GLN A 153 4.03 21.91 -4.91
N GLN A 154 2.87 22.15 -5.51
CA GLN A 154 1.67 21.38 -5.23
C GLN A 154 1.64 20.12 -6.10
N GLY A 155 1.27 19.00 -5.52
CA GLY A 155 1.21 17.72 -6.21
C GLY A 155 -0.06 16.94 -5.89
N SER A 156 -0.52 16.19 -6.88
CA SER A 156 -1.55 15.19 -6.68
C SER A 156 -1.29 13.95 -7.51
N MET A 157 -1.79 12.80 -7.05
CA MET A 157 -1.72 11.55 -7.79
C MET A 157 -2.78 10.57 -7.32
N ASN A 158 -3.12 9.63 -8.20
CA ASN A 158 -3.90 8.45 -7.87
C ASN A 158 -3.01 7.22 -7.92
N THR A 159 -3.23 6.27 -7.01
CA THR A 159 -2.53 4.97 -7.02
C THR A 159 -3.54 3.84 -6.99
N ARG A 160 -3.25 2.76 -7.71
CA ARG A 160 -3.96 1.48 -7.59
C ARG A 160 -2.96 0.42 -7.11
N ALA A 161 -3.30 -0.29 -6.05
CA ALA A 161 -2.49 -1.35 -5.47
C ALA A 161 -3.23 -2.68 -5.62
N VAL A 162 -2.55 -3.68 -6.19
CA VAL A 162 -3.10 -5.03 -6.45
C VAL A 162 -2.18 -6.07 -5.84
N TRP A 163 -2.75 -7.02 -5.10
CA TRP A 163 -2.04 -8.17 -4.55
C TRP A 163 -1.79 -9.22 -5.62
N LEU A 164 -0.55 -9.68 -5.73
CA LEU A 164 -0.09 -10.62 -6.76
C LEU A 164 0.08 -12.05 -6.24
N GLY A 165 0.24 -12.25 -4.93
CA GLY A 165 0.50 -13.56 -4.37
C GLY A 165 1.24 -13.51 -3.03
N ASN A 166 1.30 -14.66 -2.36
CA ASN A 166 2.08 -14.80 -1.11
C ASN A 166 3.59 -14.80 -1.37
N ASP A 167 4.03 -15.18 -2.58
CA ASP A 167 5.43 -15.24 -2.95
C ASP A 167 5.94 -13.87 -3.39
N CYS A 168 6.94 -13.36 -2.66
CA CYS A 168 7.59 -12.09 -2.96
C CYS A 168 8.75 -12.22 -3.95
N GLY A 169 9.15 -13.45 -4.30
CA GLY A 169 10.26 -13.72 -5.21
C GLY A 169 11.54 -13.02 -4.75
N THR A 170 12.08 -12.14 -5.59
CA THR A 170 13.31 -11.38 -5.30
C THR A 170 13.07 -10.06 -4.56
N VAL A 171 11.81 -9.67 -4.31
CA VAL A 171 11.47 -8.43 -3.62
C VAL A 171 11.61 -8.66 -2.12
N LYS A 172 12.63 -8.06 -1.51
CA LYS A 172 12.84 -8.17 -0.06
C LYS A 172 11.69 -7.46 0.68
N PRO A 173 11.11 -8.10 1.73
CA PRO A 173 10.18 -7.41 2.62
C PRO A 173 10.83 -6.16 3.19
N ARG A 174 10.07 -5.06 3.26
CA ARG A 174 10.51 -3.86 3.96
C ARG A 174 10.47 -4.14 5.45
N SER A 175 11.57 -3.91 6.17
CA SER A 175 11.68 -4.07 7.62
C SER A 175 11.74 -2.72 8.31
#